data_AF-A0A928Q766-F1
#
_entry.id   AF-A0A928Q766-F1
#
_cell.length_a   1.000
_cell.length_b   1.000
_cell.length_c   1.000
_cell.angle_alpha   90.00
_cell.angle_beta   90.00
_cell.angle_gamma   90.00
#
_symmetry.space_group_name_H-M   'P 1'
#
loop_
_entity.id
_entity.type
_entity.pdbx_description
1 polymer ?
#
loop_
_entity_poly.entity_id
_entity_poly.type
_entity_poly.pdbx_seq_one_letter_code
_entity_poly.pdbx_strand_id
1 'polypeptide(L)'
;MEQINYWDIMTGSIGENLFIIIAAVFAVTFLAVSVILAWIIHKDFESDGGKNLKNKMYYLLDIIYTLFVTIISIFPLLGMFGTVAALLSLDMSGDLSEIKNNFFFALTSTAWGIIFSIGGKIINALCQPFIENQIARAKKILKK
;
A
#
# COMPACT_ATOMS: atom_id res chain seq x y z
N MET A 1 9.86 -36.37 -12.34
CA MET A 1 9.59 -34.96 -12.68
C MET A 1 9.06 -34.32 -11.42
N GLU A 2 9.91 -33.61 -10.68
CA GLU A 2 9.48 -32.84 -9.50
C GLU A 2 8.41 -31.84 -9.95
N GLN A 3 7.24 -31.87 -9.30
CA GLN A 3 6.25 -30.81 -9.47
C GLN A 3 6.85 -29.53 -8.90
N ILE A 4 7.23 -28.61 -9.78
CA ILE A 4 7.62 -27.27 -9.39
C ILE A 4 6.37 -26.60 -8.80
N ASN A 5 6.28 -26.53 -7.48
CA ASN A 5 5.19 -25.87 -6.79
C ASN A 5 5.39 -24.35 -6.90
N TYR A 6 4.75 -23.74 -7.88
CA TYR A 6 4.84 -22.29 -8.13
C TYR A 6 4.48 -21.44 -6.90
N TRP A 7 3.63 -21.96 -6.01
CA TRP A 7 3.28 -21.31 -4.75
C TRP A 7 4.44 -21.27 -3.76
N ASP A 8 5.29 -22.30 -3.70
CA ASP A 8 6.47 -22.31 -2.82
C ASP A 8 7.56 -21.36 -3.34
N ILE A 9 7.71 -21.25 -4.67
CA ILE A 9 8.64 -20.28 -5.29
C ILE A 9 8.16 -18.84 -5.01
N MET A 10 6.86 -18.58 -5.20
CA MET A 10 6.27 -17.26 -4.97
C MET A 10 6.30 -16.85 -3.50
N THR A 11 6.01 -17.77 -2.58
CA THR A 11 6.00 -17.49 -1.13
C THR A 11 7.40 -17.47 -0.52
N GLY A 12 8.35 -18.29 -1.00
CA GLY A 12 9.76 -18.21 -0.62
C GLY A 12 10.39 -16.85 -0.98
N SER A 13 10.00 -16.29 -2.13
CA SER A 13 10.46 -14.97 -2.58
C SER A 13 9.87 -13.79 -1.79
N ILE A 14 8.78 -13.98 -1.05
CA ILE A 14 8.24 -12.95 -0.14
C ILE A 14 9.31 -12.61 0.91
N GLY A 15 9.96 -13.61 1.49
CA GLY A 15 10.99 -13.44 2.52
C GLY A 15 12.22 -12.65 2.05
N GLU A 16 12.58 -12.79 0.77
CA GLU A 16 13.71 -12.07 0.16
C GLU A 16 13.32 -10.64 -0.27
N ASN A 17 12.03 -10.39 -0.56
CA ASN A 17 11.49 -9.08 -0.94
C ASN A 17 10.96 -8.30 0.27
N LEU A 18 11.76 -8.23 1.33
CA LEU A 18 11.39 -7.65 2.62
C LEU A 18 10.93 -6.18 2.49
N PHE A 19 11.46 -5.43 1.51
CA PHE A 19 11.05 -4.05 1.22
C PHE A 19 9.59 -3.95 0.73
N ILE A 20 9.10 -4.92 -0.05
CA ILE A 20 7.71 -4.94 -0.53
C ILE A 20 6.76 -5.25 0.63
N ILE A 21 7.14 -6.18 1.51
CA ILE A 21 6.36 -6.49 2.71
C ILE A 21 6.28 -5.26 3.62
N ILE A 22 7.42 -4.59 3.88
CA ILE A 22 7.43 -3.36 4.69
C ILE A 22 6.48 -2.33 4.09
N ALA A 23 6.58 -2.07 2.79
CA ALA A 23 5.70 -1.14 2.10
C ALA A 23 4.22 -1.56 2.21
N ALA A 24 3.92 -2.86 2.08
CA ALA A 24 2.56 -3.40 2.22
C ALA A 24 2.01 -3.21 3.63
N VAL A 25 2.81 -3.50 4.66
CA VAL A 25 2.43 -3.28 6.07
C VAL A 25 2.19 -1.79 6.31
N PHE A 26 3.07 -0.91 5.82
CA PHE A 26 2.85 0.53 5.88
C PHE A 26 1.55 0.95 5.19
N ALA A 27 1.28 0.46 3.99
CA ALA A 27 0.03 0.78 3.29
C ALA A 27 -1.22 0.33 4.07
N VAL A 28 -1.17 -0.87 4.67
CA VAL A 28 -2.26 -1.39 5.50
C VAL A 28 -2.45 -0.58 6.78
N THR A 29 -1.37 -0.18 7.46
CA THR A 29 -1.48 0.67 8.66
C THR A 29 -2.04 2.04 8.32
N PHE A 30 -1.60 2.66 7.22
CA PHE A 30 -2.16 3.93 6.74
C PHE A 30 -3.64 3.81 6.41
N LEU A 31 -4.07 2.73 5.74
CA LEU A 31 -5.50 2.48 5.50
C LEU A 31 -6.27 2.31 6.81
N ALA A 32 -5.77 1.50 7.73
CA ALA A 32 -6.43 1.26 9.01
C ALA A 32 -6.59 2.57 9.79
N VAL A 33 -5.56 3.42 9.81
CA VAL A 33 -5.62 4.76 10.42
C VAL A 33 -6.65 5.64 9.72
N SER A 34 -6.70 5.66 8.38
CA SER A 34 -7.72 6.41 7.62
C SER A 34 -9.15 5.95 7.97
N VAL A 35 -9.38 4.64 8.03
CA VAL A 35 -10.69 4.08 8.37
C VAL A 35 -11.07 4.40 9.81
N ILE A 36 -10.14 4.22 10.77
CA ILE A 36 -10.37 4.54 12.19
C ILE A 36 -10.69 6.03 12.35
N LEU A 37 -9.93 6.93 11.71
CA LEU A 37 -10.19 8.37 11.76
C LEU A 37 -11.54 8.73 11.15
N ALA A 38 -11.91 8.12 10.02
CA ALA A 38 -13.24 8.32 9.43
C ALA A 38 -14.36 7.87 10.37
N TRP A 39 -14.15 6.77 11.11
CA TRP A 39 -15.09 6.26 12.10
C TRP A 39 -15.20 7.16 13.33
N ILE A 40 -14.06 7.65 13.85
CA ILE A 40 -14.02 8.62 14.95
C ILE A 40 -14.75 9.90 14.55
N ILE A 41 -14.48 10.42 13.35
CA ILE A 41 -15.13 11.63 12.84
C ILE A 41 -16.64 11.43 12.72
N HIS A 42 -17.09 10.27 12.22
CA HIS A 42 -18.51 9.96 12.15
C HIS A 42 -19.18 10.02 13.53
N LYS A 43 -18.53 9.45 14.55
CA LYS A 43 -19.03 9.45 15.94
C LYS A 43 -18.96 10.84 16.61
N ASP A 44 -17.89 11.59 16.37
CA ASP A 44 -17.69 12.92 16.99
C ASP A 44 -18.53 14.02 16.33
N PHE A 45 -19.06 13.81 15.12
CA PHE A 45 -20.05 14.73 14.53
C PHE A 45 -21.42 14.67 15.23
N GLU A 46 -21.70 13.61 15.99
CA GLU A 46 -22.92 13.44 16.77
C GLU A 46 -22.83 14.09 18.17
N SER A 47 -21.60 14.34 18.65
CA SER A 47 -21.34 15.05 19.90
C SER A 47 -20.94 16.51 19.62
N ASP A 48 -21.43 17.45 20.42
CA ASP A 48 -21.31 18.91 20.22
C ASP A 48 -19.89 19.45 20.51
N GLY A 49 -18.85 18.70 20.14
CA GLY A 49 -17.44 19.08 20.28
C GLY A 49 -17.06 20.26 19.39
N GLY A 50 -16.23 21.16 19.95
CA GLY A 50 -15.90 22.47 19.38
C GLY A 50 -15.40 22.47 17.92
N LYS A 51 -15.87 23.47 17.15
CA LYS A 51 -15.63 23.63 15.69
C LYS A 51 -14.15 23.52 15.27
N ASN A 52 -13.21 24.01 16.08
CA ASN A 52 -11.78 24.02 15.74
C ASN A 52 -11.15 22.62 15.74
N LEU A 53 -11.60 21.72 16.61
CA LEU A 53 -11.09 20.35 16.67
C LEU A 53 -11.56 19.54 15.45
N LYS A 54 -12.85 19.71 15.08
CA LYS A 54 -13.47 19.07 13.91
C LYS A 54 -12.77 19.46 12.60
N ASN A 55 -12.37 20.73 12.44
CA ASN A 55 -11.58 21.20 11.32
C ASN A 55 -10.24 20.46 11.18
N LYS A 56 -9.49 20.32 12.28
CA LYS A 56 -8.17 19.69 12.28
C LYS A 56 -8.26 18.20 11.97
N MET A 57 -9.24 17.50 12.55
CA MET A 57 -9.44 16.06 12.34
C MET A 57 -9.83 15.73 10.89
N TYR A 58 -10.71 16.53 10.29
CA TYR A 58 -11.06 16.41 8.87
C TYR A 58 -9.83 16.55 7.96
N TYR A 59 -9.01 17.58 8.20
CA TYR A 59 -7.83 17.84 7.38
C TYR A 59 -6.79 16.72 7.51
N LEU A 60 -6.62 16.16 8.71
CA LEU A 60 -5.78 14.98 8.93
C LEU A 60 -6.32 13.75 8.20
N LEU A 61 -7.63 13.50 8.19
CA LEU A 61 -8.23 12.39 7.44
C LEU A 61 -7.91 12.51 5.94
N ASP A 62 -8.10 13.70 5.36
CA ASP A 62 -7.86 13.97 3.94
C ASP A 62 -6.38 13.75 3.56
N ILE A 63 -5.44 14.25 4.38
CA ILE A 63 -4.00 14.03 4.19
C ILE A 63 -3.65 12.54 4.27
N ILE A 64 -4.07 11.85 5.33
CA ILE A 64 -3.68 10.46 5.58
C ILE A 64 -4.26 9.56 4.48
N TYR A 65 -5.50 9.80 4.07
CA TYR A 65 -6.12 9.08 2.97
C TYR A 65 -5.43 9.34 1.63
N THR A 66 -5.07 10.59 1.33
CA THR A 66 -4.31 10.93 0.12
C THR A 66 -2.93 10.27 0.11
N LEU A 67 -2.24 10.23 1.26
CA LEU A 67 -0.97 9.54 1.42
C LEU A 67 -1.13 8.02 1.19
N PHE A 68 -2.18 7.40 1.73
CA PHE A 68 -2.48 6.00 1.46
C PHE A 68 -2.62 5.70 -0.04
N VAL A 69 -3.45 6.48 -0.74
CA VAL A 69 -3.66 6.32 -2.20
C VAL A 69 -2.34 6.48 -2.97
N THR A 70 -1.50 7.42 -2.56
CA THR A 70 -0.17 7.66 -3.15
C THR A 70 0.78 6.49 -2.90
N ILE A 71 0.75 5.88 -1.72
CA ILE A 71 1.57 4.69 -1.43
C ILE A 71 1.13 3.51 -2.29
N ILE A 72 -0.19 3.31 -2.51
CA ILE A 72 -0.70 2.25 -3.39
C ILE A 72 -0.16 2.38 -4.82
N SER A 73 -0.03 3.61 -5.33
CA SER A 73 0.45 3.87 -6.68
C SER A 73 1.97 3.72 -6.82
N ILE A 74 2.72 3.72 -5.72
CA ILE A 74 4.18 3.52 -5.70
C ILE A 74 4.57 2.04 -5.73
N PHE A 75 3.72 1.09 -5.34
CA PHE A 75 4.06 -0.35 -5.36
C PHE A 75 4.56 -0.89 -6.71
N PRO A 76 3.95 -0.56 -7.87
CA PRO A 76 4.47 -0.99 -9.16
C PRO A 76 5.86 -0.40 -9.44
N LEU A 77 6.12 0.83 -8.98
CA LEU A 77 7.42 1.48 -9.10
C LEU A 77 8.47 0.79 -8.22
N LEU A 78 8.09 0.34 -7.01
CA LEU A 78 8.95 -0.46 -6.14
C LEU A 78 9.25 -1.84 -6.74
N GLY A 79 8.26 -2.47 -7.38
CA GLY A 79 8.46 -3.72 -8.10
C GLY A 79 9.49 -3.57 -9.23
N MET A 80 9.38 -2.48 -10.01
CA MET A 80 10.36 -2.10 -11.04
C MET A 80 11.73 -1.74 -10.44
N PHE A 81 11.79 -1.12 -9.27
CA PHE A 81 13.06 -0.88 -8.59
C PHE A 81 13.75 -2.19 -8.19
N GLY A 82 13.00 -3.18 -7.70
CA GLY A 82 13.55 -4.49 -7.37
C GLY A 82 14.13 -5.23 -8.57
N THR A 83 13.59 -5.04 -9.78
CA THR A 83 14.22 -5.59 -11.00
C THR A 83 15.54 -4.89 -11.29
N VAL A 84 15.60 -3.57 -11.20
CA VAL A 84 16.84 -2.81 -11.44
C VAL A 84 17.91 -3.22 -10.43
N ALA A 85 17.57 -3.34 -9.14
CA ALA A 85 18.49 -3.80 -8.11
C ALA A 85 19.02 -5.21 -8.41
N ALA A 86 18.14 -6.15 -8.75
CA ALA A 86 18.51 -7.52 -9.07
C ALA A 86 19.42 -7.62 -10.31
N LEU A 87 19.14 -6.81 -11.34
CA LEU A 87 19.96 -6.75 -12.56
C LEU A 87 21.33 -6.11 -12.30
N LEU A 88 21.42 -5.11 -11.43
CA LEU A 88 22.69 -4.49 -11.03
C LEU A 88 23.55 -5.41 -10.15
N SER A 89 22.92 -6.32 -9.41
CA SER A 89 23.61 -7.32 -8.59
C SER A 89 24.08 -8.55 -9.37
N LEU A 90 23.85 -8.61 -10.70
CA LEU A 90 24.38 -9.67 -11.54
C LEU A 90 25.89 -9.49 -11.75
N ASP A 91 26.68 -10.33 -11.09
CA ASP A 91 28.08 -10.52 -11.47
C ASP A 91 28.15 -11.45 -12.68
N MET A 92 28.64 -10.93 -13.81
CA MET A 92 28.82 -11.68 -15.05
C MET A 92 29.96 -12.72 -14.98
N SER A 93 30.65 -12.78 -13.84
CA SER A 93 31.71 -13.74 -13.53
C SER A 93 31.20 -14.98 -12.77
N GLY A 94 29.94 -14.95 -12.31
CA GLY A 94 29.33 -15.97 -11.45
C GLY A 94 28.74 -17.19 -12.17
N ASP A 95 28.45 -18.24 -11.39
CA ASP A 95 27.81 -19.47 -11.88
C ASP A 95 26.43 -19.19 -12.50
N LEU A 96 26.06 -19.93 -13.55
CA LEU A 96 24.79 -19.75 -14.28
C LEU A 96 23.57 -19.87 -13.36
N SER A 97 23.71 -20.64 -12.27
CA SER A 97 22.71 -20.81 -11.21
C SER A 97 22.38 -19.51 -10.48
N GLU A 98 23.37 -18.67 -10.19
CA GLU A 98 23.19 -17.40 -9.46
C GLU A 98 22.51 -16.36 -10.36
N ILE A 99 22.89 -16.30 -11.63
CA ILE A 99 22.27 -15.43 -12.63
C ILE A 99 20.77 -15.74 -12.75
N LYS A 100 20.43 -17.04 -12.81
CA LYS A 100 19.04 -17.50 -12.87
C LYS A 100 18.26 -17.08 -11.62
N ASN A 101 18.83 -17.25 -10.43
CA ASN A 101 18.17 -16.89 -9.17
C ASN A 101 17.89 -15.39 -9.08
N ASN A 102 18.85 -14.54 -9.43
CA ASN A 102 18.67 -13.08 -9.44
C ASN A 102 17.60 -12.65 -10.45
N PHE A 103 17.51 -13.31 -11.61
CA PHE A 103 16.46 -13.04 -12.59
C PHE A 103 15.06 -13.42 -12.10
N PHE A 104 14.90 -14.58 -11.45
CA PHE A 104 13.62 -14.96 -10.85
C PHE A 104 13.25 -14.07 -9.66
N PHE A 105 14.23 -13.60 -8.88
CA PHE A 105 14.03 -12.61 -7.83
C PHE A 105 13.48 -11.29 -8.40
N ALA A 106 14.08 -10.79 -9.49
CA ALA A 106 13.60 -9.61 -10.21
C ALA A 106 12.12 -9.74 -10.65
N LEU A 107 11.81 -10.85 -11.33
CA LEU A 107 10.45 -11.11 -11.82
C LEU A 107 9.44 -11.21 -10.68
N THR A 108 9.81 -11.89 -9.59
CA THR A 108 8.91 -12.09 -8.45
C THR A 108 8.68 -10.79 -7.67
N SER A 109 9.70 -9.92 -7.54
CA SER A 109 9.55 -8.56 -7.01
C SER A 109 8.50 -7.75 -7.80
N THR A 110 8.55 -7.81 -9.13
CA THR A 110 7.57 -7.13 -9.99
C THR A 110 6.16 -7.69 -9.79
N ALA A 111 6.03 -9.01 -9.75
CA ALA A 111 4.76 -9.68 -9.54
C ALA A 111 4.12 -9.23 -8.21
N TRP A 112 4.90 -9.20 -7.12
CA TRP A 112 4.40 -8.73 -5.82
C TRP A 112 4.03 -7.25 -5.83
N GLY A 113 4.84 -6.37 -6.42
CA GLY A 113 4.50 -4.96 -6.55
C GLY A 113 3.17 -4.72 -7.27
N ILE A 114 2.89 -5.50 -8.32
CA ILE A 114 1.61 -5.46 -9.04
C ILE A 114 0.46 -6.00 -8.18
N ILE A 115 0.63 -7.17 -7.57
CA ILE A 115 -0.39 -7.81 -6.73
C ILE A 115 -0.83 -6.87 -5.59
N PHE A 116 0.13 -6.27 -4.88
CA PHE A 116 -0.16 -5.32 -3.80
C PHE A 116 -0.82 -4.03 -4.31
N SER A 117 -0.41 -3.51 -5.47
CA SER A 117 -1.07 -2.32 -6.04
C SER A 117 -2.52 -2.59 -6.44
N ILE A 118 -2.80 -3.74 -7.07
CA ILE A 118 -4.15 -4.14 -7.45
C ILE A 118 -5.01 -4.35 -6.19
N GLY A 119 -4.52 -5.14 -5.23
CA GLY A 119 -5.21 -5.38 -3.96
C GLY A 119 -5.51 -4.07 -3.23
N GLY A 120 -4.51 -3.19 -3.11
CA GLY A 120 -4.66 -1.87 -2.50
C GLY A 120 -5.71 -1.01 -3.20
N LYS A 121 -5.72 -0.96 -4.54
CA LYS A 121 -6.73 -0.22 -5.31
C LYS A 121 -8.14 -0.75 -5.12
N ILE A 122 -8.32 -2.07 -5.04
CA ILE A 122 -9.62 -2.69 -4.79
C ILE A 122 -10.13 -2.30 -3.40
N ILE A 123 -9.30 -2.42 -2.36
CA ILE A 123 -9.68 -2.01 -1.01
C ILE A 123 -9.98 -0.51 -0.97
N ASN A 124 -9.15 0.30 -1.63
CA ASN A 124 -9.38 1.73 -1.75
C ASN A 124 -10.74 2.04 -2.36
N ALA A 125 -11.13 1.36 -3.44
CA ALA A 125 -12.43 1.57 -4.09
C ALA A 125 -13.62 1.26 -3.17
N LEU A 126 -13.45 0.36 -2.19
CA LEU A 126 -14.49 0.05 -1.18
C LEU A 126 -14.53 1.10 -0.05
N CYS A 127 -13.37 1.61 0.38
CA CYS A 127 -13.28 2.58 1.47
C CYS A 127 -13.53 4.04 1.02
N GLN A 128 -13.19 4.36 -0.23
CA GLN A 128 -13.27 5.70 -0.80
C GLN A 128 -14.66 6.35 -0.62
N PRO A 129 -15.79 5.68 -0.95
CA PRO A 129 -17.10 6.29 -0.83
C PRO A 129 -17.46 6.64 0.62
N PHE A 130 -17.02 5.82 1.58
CA PHE A 130 -17.26 6.07 3.00
C PHE A 130 -16.47 7.29 3.49
N ILE A 131 -15.18 7.35 3.16
CA ILE A 131 -14.27 8.41 3.59
C ILE A 131 -14.67 9.76 2.96
N GLU A 132 -14.89 9.80 1.64
CA GLU A 132 -15.27 11.02 0.93
C GLU A 132 -16.61 11.59 1.39
N ASN A 133 -17.56 10.72 1.77
CA ASN A 133 -18.84 11.17 2.31
C ASN A 133 -18.67 11.88 3.66
N GLN A 134 -17.85 11.36 4.58
CA GLN A 134 -17.57 12.05 5.85
C GLN A 134 -16.85 13.38 5.62
N ILE A 135 -15.91 13.39 4.68
CA ILE A 135 -15.20 14.60 4.23
C ILE A 135 -16.20 15.65 3.73
N ALA A 136 -17.11 15.28 2.83
CA ALA A 136 -18.11 16.19 2.29
C ALA A 136 -19.07 16.73 3.36
N ARG A 137 -19.49 15.90 4.32
CA ARG A 137 -20.36 16.30 5.44
C ARG A 137 -19.66 17.30 6.36
N ALA A 138 -18.41 17.04 6.73
CA ALA A 138 -17.60 17.94 7.53
C ALA A 138 -17.46 19.33 6.89
N LYS A 139 -17.13 19.36 5.60
CA LYS A 139 -16.96 20.61 4.84
C LYS A 139 -18.23 21.46 4.80
N LYS A 140 -19.43 20.84 4.74
CA LYS A 140 -20.72 21.55 4.78
C LYS A 140 -20.99 22.20 6.13
N ILE A 141 -20.67 21.51 7.24
CA ILE A 141 -20.90 22.02 8.60
C ILE A 141 -19.95 23.16 8.93
N LEU A 142 -18.70 23.08 8.48
CA LEU A 142 -17.66 24.05 8.77
C LEU A 142 -17.78 25.36 7.96
N LYS A 143 -18.45 25.32 6.80
CA LYS A 143 -18.79 26.52 6.01
C LYS A 143 -20.01 27.30 6.54
N LYS A 144 -20.65 26.83 7.61
CA LYS A 144 -21.85 27.43 8.22
C LYS A 144 -21.52 28.10 9.56
#